data_AF-A0A0L1J4V8-F1
#
_entry.id   AF-A0A0L1J4V8-F1
#
_cell.length_a   1.000
_cell.length_b   1.000
_cell.length_c   1.000
_cell.angle_alpha   90.00
_cell.angle_beta   90.00
_cell.angle_gamma   90.00
#
_symmetry.space_group_name_H-M   'P 1'
#
loop_
_entity.id
_entity.type
_entity.pdbx_description
1 polymer ?
#
loop_
_entity_poly.entity_id
_entity_poly.type
_entity_poly.pdbx_seq_one_letter_code
_entity_poly.pdbx_strand_id
1 'polypeptide(L)'
;MTKAKASNREDIFMSIKPEHMHNISTGAKNHEYRRYLLPSSVRRIWFYTTAPESRIAHVARVSHGKVPGEVPENGGIGNEDFNAGKKVSKYGYEILDLWRLKEPIRLKMALSQGYLNGAPQKYCWVPPKLLERCRLDEQDHIIPKVLEERPVESTKNDDLEEPEARSIKRRKEDDLKAPEVHHVESTKKDDLAKLEEHPIEKTKKDLNEPKKTSSSTGKKRKISEFFTPSNATK
;
A
#
# COMPACT_ATOMS: atom_id res chain seq x y z
N MET A 1 -18.01 25.46 24.57
CA MET A 1 -17.52 25.00 23.25
C MET A 1 -17.38 23.49 23.30
N THR A 2 -18.33 22.74 22.74
CA THR A 2 -18.25 21.28 22.63
C THR A 2 -17.19 20.91 21.61
N LYS A 3 -16.08 20.29 22.04
CA LYS A 3 -15.13 19.63 21.14
C LYS A 3 -15.92 18.65 20.28
N ALA A 4 -15.97 18.87 18.97
CA ALA A 4 -16.47 17.89 18.03
C ALA A 4 -15.69 16.58 18.26
N LYS A 5 -16.41 15.50 18.57
CA LYS A 5 -15.84 14.15 18.65
C LYS A 5 -15.11 13.91 17.33
N ALA A 6 -13.79 13.74 17.38
CA ALA A 6 -13.02 13.40 16.20
C ALA A 6 -13.63 12.11 15.63
N SER A 7 -14.32 12.20 14.50
CA SER A 7 -14.76 11.01 13.78
C SER A 7 -13.48 10.23 13.48
N ASN A 8 -13.33 9.03 14.03
CA ASN A 8 -12.18 8.18 13.75
C ASN A 8 -12.24 7.80 12.27
N ARG A 9 -11.60 8.60 11.42
CA ARG A 9 -11.61 8.41 9.96
C ARG A 9 -10.50 7.44 9.61
N GLU A 10 -10.90 6.23 9.26
CA GLU A 10 -9.98 5.13 8.96
C GLU A 10 -10.02 4.73 7.48
N ASP A 11 -11.01 5.22 6.73
CA ASP A 11 -11.34 4.78 5.38
C ASP A 11 -11.09 5.88 4.35
N ILE A 12 -10.26 5.58 3.35
CA ILE A 12 -9.99 6.47 2.23
C ILE A 12 -10.36 5.83 0.90
N PHE A 13 -10.80 6.63 -0.07
CA PHE A 13 -10.76 6.25 -1.47
C PHE A 13 -9.39 6.52 -2.06
N MET A 14 -8.94 5.63 -2.93
CA MET A 14 -7.69 5.78 -3.65
C MET A 14 -7.82 5.20 -5.05
N SER A 15 -7.30 5.91 -6.05
CA SER A 15 -7.29 5.40 -7.42
C SER A 15 -6.18 4.37 -7.61
N ILE A 16 -6.50 3.31 -8.35
CA ILE A 16 -5.58 2.24 -8.76
C ILE A 16 -5.85 1.88 -10.21
N LYS A 17 -4.80 1.48 -10.95
CA LYS A 17 -4.98 1.00 -12.32
C LYS A 17 -5.45 -0.46 -12.35
N PRO A 18 -6.19 -0.89 -13.39
CA PRO A 18 -6.71 -2.25 -13.50
C PRO A 18 -5.64 -3.34 -13.32
N GLU A 19 -4.45 -3.18 -13.90
CA GLU A 19 -3.36 -4.16 -13.81
C GLU A 19 -2.86 -4.34 -12.37
N HIS A 20 -2.80 -3.26 -11.59
CA HIS A 20 -2.37 -3.34 -10.19
C HIS A 20 -3.46 -3.92 -9.32
N MET A 21 -4.73 -3.59 -9.60
CA MET A 21 -5.85 -4.17 -8.87
C MET A 21 -5.95 -5.68 -9.13
N HIS A 22 -5.75 -6.11 -10.39
CA HIS A 22 -5.67 -7.52 -10.76
C HIS A 22 -4.56 -8.23 -9.97
N ASN A 23 -3.34 -7.71 -10.00
CA ASN A 23 -2.21 -8.31 -9.28
C ASN A 23 -2.44 -8.38 -7.76
N ILE A 24 -3.13 -7.39 -7.18
CA ILE A 24 -3.52 -7.45 -5.76
C ILE A 24 -4.56 -8.54 -5.54
N SER A 25 -5.58 -8.63 -6.39
CA SER A 25 -6.66 -9.63 -6.25
C SER A 25 -6.20 -11.08 -6.40
N THR A 26 -5.12 -11.32 -7.16
CA THR A 26 -4.50 -12.64 -7.32
C THR A 26 -3.43 -12.92 -6.26
N GLY A 27 -3.13 -11.96 -5.37
CA GLY A 27 -2.06 -12.07 -4.37
C GLY A 27 -0.65 -11.85 -4.93
N ALA A 28 -0.47 -11.73 -6.24
CA ALA A 28 0.85 -11.51 -6.86
C ALA A 28 1.48 -10.18 -6.41
N LYS A 29 0.68 -9.16 -6.10
CA LYS A 29 1.11 -7.89 -5.50
C LYS A 29 0.53 -7.77 -4.10
N ASN A 30 1.39 -7.81 -3.09
CA ASN A 30 0.98 -7.77 -1.69
C ASN A 30 1.17 -6.41 -0.99
N HIS A 31 1.72 -5.40 -1.69
CA HIS A 31 1.87 -4.04 -1.16
C HIS A 31 1.38 -3.00 -2.15
N GLU A 32 0.69 -1.97 -1.67
CA GLU A 32 0.42 -0.74 -2.42
C GLU A 32 1.53 0.30 -2.14
N TYR A 33 2.06 0.93 -3.19
CA TYR A 33 3.22 1.83 -3.05
C TYR A 33 2.85 3.29 -3.33
N ARG A 34 3.23 4.21 -2.44
CA ARG A 34 2.95 5.65 -2.60
C ARG A 34 4.17 6.52 -2.33
N ARG A 35 4.18 7.69 -2.97
CA ARG A 35 5.20 8.74 -2.75
C ARG A 35 5.02 9.47 -1.43
N TYR A 36 3.85 9.36 -0.81
CA TYR A 36 3.46 10.09 0.40
C TYR A 36 2.99 9.12 1.48
N LEU A 37 3.17 9.54 2.73
CA LEU A 37 2.67 8.83 3.90
C LEU A 37 1.17 9.09 4.04
N LEU A 38 0.40 8.04 4.32
CA LEU A 38 -1.00 8.13 4.68
C LEU A 38 -1.13 8.57 6.15
N PRO A 39 -2.23 9.26 6.52
CA PRO A 39 -2.51 9.54 7.92
C PRO A 39 -2.47 8.24 8.75
N SER A 40 -1.91 8.31 9.96
CA SER A 40 -1.75 7.13 10.84
C SER A 40 -3.07 6.47 11.23
N SER A 41 -4.19 7.21 11.13
CA SER A 41 -5.53 6.69 11.36
C SER A 41 -6.05 5.79 10.24
N VAL A 42 -5.45 5.83 9.04
CA VAL A 42 -5.92 5.02 7.92
C VAL A 42 -5.72 3.53 8.22
N ARG A 43 -6.78 2.77 8.05
CA ARG A 43 -6.82 1.31 8.16
C ARG A 43 -7.30 0.65 6.89
N ARG A 44 -8.10 1.35 6.09
CA ARG A 44 -8.77 0.77 4.92
C ARG A 44 -8.69 1.68 3.70
N ILE A 45 -8.44 1.06 2.56
CA ILE A 45 -8.41 1.72 1.25
C ILE A 45 -9.52 1.13 0.38
N TRP A 46 -10.44 1.98 -0.02
CA TRP A 46 -11.48 1.70 -1.00
C TRP A 46 -10.93 2.04 -2.39
N PHE A 47 -10.61 1.02 -3.16
CA PHE A 47 -9.95 1.19 -4.44
C PHE A 47 -10.94 1.57 -5.53
N TYR A 48 -10.80 2.79 -6.04
CA TYR A 48 -11.37 3.20 -7.31
C TYR A 48 -10.47 2.68 -8.43
N THR A 49 -10.92 1.66 -9.15
CA THR A 49 -10.20 1.16 -10.32
C THR A 49 -10.48 2.08 -11.50
N THR A 50 -9.43 2.60 -12.12
CA THR A 50 -9.53 3.57 -13.23
C THR A 50 -10.12 2.93 -14.49
N ALA A 51 -10.20 3.70 -15.58
CA ALA A 51 -10.68 3.18 -16.86
C ALA A 51 -9.92 1.89 -17.27
N PRO A 52 -10.62 0.90 -17.88
CA PRO A 52 -12.01 0.97 -18.33
C PRO A 52 -13.06 0.71 -17.24
N GLU A 53 -12.67 0.27 -16.03
CA GLU A 53 -13.61 -0.17 -15.00
C GLU A 53 -14.39 0.97 -14.35
N SER A 54 -13.72 2.09 -14.05
CA SER A 54 -14.27 3.33 -13.50
C SER A 54 -15.25 3.14 -12.34
N ARG A 55 -14.85 2.32 -11.36
CA ARG A 55 -15.71 1.92 -10.23
C ARG A 55 -14.90 1.62 -8.98
N ILE A 56 -15.55 1.72 -7.83
CA ILE A 56 -15.05 1.15 -6.58
C ILE A 56 -15.60 -0.28 -6.48
N ALA A 57 -14.70 -1.25 -6.40
CA ALA A 57 -15.08 -2.67 -6.34
C ALA A 57 -14.32 -3.44 -5.26
N HIS A 58 -13.20 -2.92 -4.78
CA HIS A 58 -12.37 -3.60 -3.80
C HIS A 58 -12.08 -2.69 -2.61
N VAL A 59 -12.03 -3.29 -1.43
CA VAL A 59 -11.62 -2.63 -0.19
C VAL A 59 -10.49 -3.44 0.40
N ALA A 60 -9.37 -2.81 0.72
CA ALA A 60 -8.25 -3.46 1.38
C ALA A 60 -8.09 -2.95 2.81
N ARG A 61 -7.86 -3.87 3.75
CA ARG A 61 -7.27 -3.50 5.05
C ARG A 61 -5.76 -3.48 4.89
N VAL A 62 -5.11 -2.42 5.38
CA VAL A 62 -3.68 -2.20 5.12
C VAL A 62 -2.87 -2.00 6.40
N SER A 63 -1.56 -2.27 6.32
CA SER A 63 -0.61 -1.94 7.39
C SER A 63 -0.38 -0.43 7.50
N HIS A 64 0.43 -0.04 8.49
CA HIS A 64 1.11 1.26 8.45
C HIS A 64 2.10 1.33 7.29
N GLY A 65 2.50 2.54 6.90
CA GLY A 65 3.47 2.75 5.82
C GLY A 65 4.86 2.25 6.22
N LYS A 66 5.40 1.33 5.43
CA LYS A 66 6.76 0.79 5.53
C LYS A 66 7.72 1.53 4.59
N VAL A 67 8.99 1.68 4.97
CA VAL A 67 10.04 2.30 4.13
C VAL A 67 10.90 1.23 3.43
N PRO A 68 11.73 1.60 2.42
CA PRO A 68 12.66 0.66 1.80
C PRO A 68 13.51 -0.08 2.85
N GLY A 69 13.60 -1.40 2.73
CA GLY A 69 14.27 -2.29 3.69
C GLY A 69 13.32 -2.95 4.70
N GLU A 70 12.09 -2.46 4.87
CA GLU A 70 11.10 -3.04 5.80
C GLU A 70 10.08 -3.97 5.11
N VAL A 71 10.10 -4.08 3.78
CA VAL A 71 9.19 -4.94 3.01
C VAL A 71 9.84 -6.31 2.79
N PRO A 72 9.14 -7.44 2.96
CA PRO A 72 9.71 -8.76 2.63
C PRO A 72 10.05 -8.89 1.14
N GLU A 73 11.30 -9.22 0.81
CA GLU A 73 11.78 -9.28 -0.59
C GLU A 73 11.08 -10.38 -1.41
N ASN A 74 10.82 -11.53 -0.79
CA ASN A 74 10.15 -12.67 -1.43
C ASN A 74 8.61 -12.56 -1.46
N GLY A 75 8.04 -11.40 -1.10
CA GLY A 75 6.60 -11.29 -0.79
C GLY A 75 5.67 -10.99 -1.96
N GLY A 76 6.12 -10.30 -3.00
CA GLY A 76 5.23 -9.88 -4.10
C GLY A 76 5.84 -8.88 -5.08
N ILE A 77 5.10 -8.61 -6.16
CA ILE A 77 5.55 -7.77 -7.28
C ILE A 77 5.97 -6.37 -6.80
N GLY A 78 7.25 -6.08 -7.03
CA GLY A 78 7.87 -4.78 -6.80
C GLY A 78 8.47 -4.59 -5.42
N ASN A 79 8.51 -5.61 -4.56
CA ASN A 79 9.12 -5.54 -3.22
C ASN A 79 10.63 -5.32 -3.30
N GLU A 80 11.34 -6.15 -4.07
CA GLU A 80 12.79 -6.00 -4.28
C GLU A 80 13.14 -4.62 -4.85
N ASP A 81 12.44 -4.18 -5.91
CA ASP A 81 12.64 -2.84 -6.48
C ASP A 81 12.39 -1.72 -5.47
N PHE A 82 11.40 -1.87 -4.59
CA PHE A 82 11.08 -0.88 -3.58
C PHE A 82 12.20 -0.79 -2.54
N ASN A 83 12.65 -1.92 -2.02
CA ASN A 83 13.74 -2.00 -1.04
C ASN A 83 15.07 -1.52 -1.61
N ALA A 84 15.36 -1.84 -2.86
CA ALA A 84 16.55 -1.37 -3.56
C ALA A 84 16.48 0.14 -3.94
N GLY A 85 15.42 0.85 -3.57
CA GLY A 85 15.26 2.27 -3.88
C GLY A 85 15.02 2.58 -5.37
N LYS A 86 14.70 1.56 -6.18
CA LYS A 86 14.47 1.69 -7.63
C LYS A 86 13.08 2.25 -7.96
N LYS A 87 12.18 2.33 -6.97
CA LYS A 87 10.85 2.93 -7.13
C LYS A 87 10.84 4.39 -6.70
N VAL A 88 10.06 5.21 -7.41
CA VAL A 88 9.77 6.61 -7.00
C VAL A 88 8.96 6.70 -5.71
N SER A 89 8.31 5.61 -5.32
CA SER A 89 7.50 5.49 -4.11
C SER A 89 8.39 5.42 -2.87
N LYS A 90 7.93 6.04 -1.78
CA LYS A 90 8.66 6.13 -0.51
C LYS A 90 8.08 5.24 0.60
N TYR A 91 6.82 4.84 0.42
CA TYR A 91 6.08 4.07 1.41
C TYR A 91 5.37 2.89 0.75
N GLY A 92 5.45 1.72 1.38
CA GLY A 92 4.70 0.51 1.04
C GLY A 92 3.65 0.20 2.10
N TYR A 93 2.43 -0.13 1.68
CA TYR A 93 1.32 -0.53 2.55
C TYR A 93 0.96 -1.96 2.24
N GLU A 94 1.20 -2.86 3.18
CA GLU A 94 0.86 -4.27 3.05
C GLU A 94 -0.65 -4.43 2.92
N ILE A 95 -1.10 -5.24 1.97
CA ILE A 95 -2.49 -5.65 1.83
C ILE A 95 -2.71 -6.81 2.81
N LEU A 96 -3.33 -6.51 3.95
CA LEU A 96 -3.59 -7.49 5.01
C LEU A 96 -4.86 -8.30 4.71
N ASP A 97 -5.89 -7.65 4.17
CA ASP A 97 -7.09 -8.30 3.70
C ASP A 97 -7.61 -7.59 2.47
N LEU A 98 -8.38 -8.32 1.66
CA LEU A 98 -9.05 -7.78 0.49
C LEU A 98 -10.49 -8.28 0.42
N TRP A 99 -11.44 -7.35 0.39
CA TRP A 99 -12.84 -7.61 0.09
C TRP A 99 -13.17 -7.14 -1.33
N ARG A 100 -14.08 -7.86 -2.00
CA ARG A 100 -14.77 -7.41 -3.20
C ARG A 100 -16.22 -7.09 -2.86
N LEU A 101 -16.64 -5.89 -3.26
CA LEU A 101 -18.02 -5.46 -3.10
C LEU A 101 -18.94 -6.32 -3.98
N LYS A 102 -20.02 -6.83 -3.39
CA LYS A 102 -21.06 -7.56 -4.13
C LYS A 102 -21.69 -6.70 -5.21
N GLU A 103 -21.88 -5.42 -4.90
CA GLU A 103 -22.33 -4.40 -5.84
C GLU A 103 -21.26 -3.31 -6.05
N PRO A 104 -20.52 -3.34 -7.16
CA PRO A 104 -19.54 -2.31 -7.45
C PRO A 104 -20.17 -0.92 -7.64
N ILE A 105 -19.52 0.11 -7.10
CA ILE A 105 -19.98 1.49 -7.14
C ILE A 105 -19.36 2.18 -8.35
N ARG A 106 -20.13 2.31 -9.44
CA ARG A 106 -19.69 3.04 -10.64
C ARG A 106 -19.50 4.53 -10.35
N LEU A 107 -18.57 5.18 -11.07
CA LEU A 107 -18.28 6.61 -10.90
C LEU A 107 -19.54 7.47 -10.97
N LYS A 108 -20.43 7.26 -11.96
CA LYS A 108 -21.68 8.01 -12.11
C LYS A 108 -22.55 7.96 -10.84
N MET A 109 -22.65 6.80 -10.20
CA MET A 109 -23.39 6.64 -8.95
C MET A 109 -22.67 7.28 -7.78
N ALA A 110 -21.34 7.14 -7.69
CA ALA A 110 -20.55 7.77 -6.64
C ALA A 110 -20.69 9.31 -6.68
N LEU A 111 -20.72 9.90 -7.89
CA LEU A 111 -20.94 11.33 -8.07
C LEU A 111 -22.37 11.73 -7.67
N SER A 112 -23.40 11.03 -8.15
CA SER A 112 -24.80 11.40 -7.86
C SER A 112 -25.18 11.25 -6.39
N GLN A 113 -24.55 10.32 -5.68
CA GLN A 113 -24.75 10.10 -4.25
C GLN A 113 -23.84 10.97 -3.36
N GLY A 114 -22.96 11.79 -3.94
CA GLY A 114 -22.01 12.62 -3.21
C GLY A 114 -20.90 11.83 -2.49
N TYR A 115 -20.62 10.60 -2.93
CA TYR A 115 -19.53 9.79 -2.40
C TYR A 115 -18.16 10.26 -2.90
N LEU A 116 -18.12 10.72 -4.15
CA LEU A 116 -16.94 11.27 -4.80
C LEU A 116 -17.30 12.56 -5.52
N ASN A 117 -16.32 13.45 -5.66
CA ASN A 117 -16.40 14.63 -6.55
C ASN A 117 -15.74 14.37 -7.92
N GLY A 118 -15.13 13.19 -8.08
CA GLY A 118 -14.33 12.77 -9.22
C GLY A 118 -13.45 11.59 -8.84
N ALA A 119 -12.71 11.05 -9.80
CA ALA A 119 -11.70 10.03 -9.51
C ALA A 119 -10.64 10.59 -8.54
N PRO A 120 -10.31 9.90 -7.42
CA PRO A 120 -9.31 10.38 -6.47
C PRO A 120 -7.93 10.59 -7.12
N GLN A 121 -7.35 11.79 -7.04
CA GLN A 121 -6.00 12.05 -7.56
C GLN A 121 -4.90 11.65 -6.57
N LYS A 122 -5.13 11.92 -5.27
CA LYS A 122 -4.30 11.45 -4.17
C LYS A 122 -5.05 10.36 -3.41
N TYR A 123 -5.80 10.77 -2.40
CA TYR A 123 -6.85 10.04 -1.72
C TYR A 123 -7.88 11.05 -1.22
N CYS A 124 -9.09 10.60 -0.91
CA CYS A 124 -10.09 11.37 -0.17
C CYS A 124 -10.77 10.47 0.87
N TRP A 125 -11.37 11.05 1.90
CA TRP A 125 -12.05 10.28 2.94
C TRP A 125 -13.35 9.66 2.42
N VAL A 126 -13.63 8.42 2.82
CA VAL A 126 -14.92 7.77 2.56
C VAL A 126 -15.98 8.42 3.45
N PRO A 127 -17.14 8.82 2.90
CA PRO A 127 -18.20 9.41 3.71
C PRO A 127 -18.88 8.34 4.60
N PRO A 128 -19.29 8.68 5.84
CA PRO A 128 -19.96 7.74 6.75
C PRO A 128 -21.18 7.04 6.12
N LYS A 129 -21.98 7.78 5.35
CA LYS A 129 -23.15 7.26 4.61
C LYS A 129 -22.80 6.07 3.72
N LEU A 130 -21.59 6.01 3.15
CA LEU A 130 -21.18 4.85 2.37
C LEU A 130 -20.80 3.67 3.26
N LEU A 131 -20.11 3.91 4.38
CA LEU A 131 -19.72 2.86 5.32
C LEU A 131 -20.93 2.17 5.96
N GLU A 132 -22.00 2.93 6.23
CA GLU A 132 -23.28 2.40 6.72
C GLU A 132 -23.97 1.52 5.68
N ARG A 133 -23.89 1.90 4.39
CA ARG A 133 -24.50 1.16 3.28
C ARG A 133 -23.71 -0.09 2.90
N CYS A 134 -22.39 -0.03 2.96
CA CYS A 134 -21.50 -1.07 2.47
C CYS A 134 -20.70 -1.66 3.65
N ARG A 135 -21.36 -2.50 4.44
CA ARG A 135 -20.72 -3.17 5.56
C ARG A 135 -19.80 -4.28 5.06
N LEU A 136 -18.56 -4.31 5.54
CA LEU A 136 -17.51 -5.22 5.02
C LEU A 136 -17.73 -6.69 5.40
N ASP A 137 -18.36 -6.95 6.54
CA ASP A 137 -18.77 -8.29 7.00
C ASP A 137 -19.78 -8.95 6.05
N GLU A 138 -20.43 -8.17 5.18
CA GLU A 138 -21.39 -8.67 4.19
C GLU A 138 -20.78 -8.82 2.79
N GLN A 139 -19.51 -8.49 2.58
CA GLN A 139 -18.85 -8.52 1.26
C GLN A 139 -18.04 -9.81 1.04
N ASP A 140 -17.63 -10.06 -0.21
CA ASP A 140 -16.83 -11.23 -0.54
C ASP A 140 -15.39 -11.04 -0.05
N HIS A 141 -14.95 -11.83 0.93
CA HIS A 141 -13.57 -11.78 1.45
C HIS A 141 -12.66 -12.65 0.56
N ILE A 142 -11.78 -12.01 -0.22
CA ILE A 142 -10.90 -12.68 -1.21
C ILE A 142 -9.59 -13.12 -0.57
N ILE A 143 -8.94 -12.21 0.16
CA ILE A 143 -7.66 -12.47 0.82
C ILE A 143 -7.90 -12.34 2.32
N PRO A 144 -7.97 -13.44 3.08
CA PRO A 144 -7.97 -13.38 4.53
C PRO A 144 -6.55 -13.07 5.02
N LYS A 145 -6.45 -12.18 6.01
CA LYS A 145 -5.24 -12.13 6.82
C LYS A 145 -5.01 -13.54 7.36
N VAL A 146 -3.85 -14.13 7.04
CA VAL A 146 -3.39 -15.32 7.77
C VAL A 146 -3.32 -14.90 9.24
N LEU A 147 -4.28 -15.38 10.03
CA LEU A 147 -4.17 -15.31 11.47
C LEU A 147 -2.96 -16.18 11.79
N GLU A 148 -1.81 -15.57 12.04
CA GLU A 148 -0.79 -16.24 12.82
C GLU A 148 -1.38 -16.41 14.23
N GLU A 149 -2.10 -17.51 14.41
CA GLU A 149 -2.59 -17.96 15.71
C GLU A 149 -1.40 -18.50 16.50
N ARG A 150 -0.90 -17.63 17.39
CA ARG A 150 -0.50 -17.85 18.80
C ARG A 150 0.47 -19.01 19.17
N PRO A 151 1.24 -18.85 20.27
CA PRO A 151 2.31 -19.78 20.64
C PRO A 151 1.77 -21.18 20.93
N VAL A 152 2.55 -22.18 20.51
CA VAL A 152 2.39 -23.60 20.83
C VAL A 152 2.08 -23.77 22.31
N GLU A 153 0.84 -24.13 22.61
CA GLU A 153 0.46 -24.60 23.95
C GLU A 153 1.15 -25.95 24.14
N SER A 154 2.23 -25.93 24.93
CA SER A 154 2.90 -27.13 25.41
C SER A 154 1.88 -27.97 26.17
N THR A 155 1.62 -29.18 25.68
CA THR A 155 0.88 -30.22 26.40
C THR A 155 1.48 -30.41 27.79
N LYS A 156 0.70 -30.05 28.81
CA LYS A 156 0.92 -30.50 30.18
C LYS A 156 0.51 -31.96 30.26
N ASN A 157 1.46 -32.83 30.58
CA ASN A 157 1.18 -34.19 31.04
C ASN A 157 1.01 -34.12 32.56
N ASP A 158 -0.24 -34.15 33.03
CA ASP A 158 -0.67 -34.67 34.33
C ASP A 158 -1.35 -36.01 33.95
N ASP A 159 -1.14 -37.20 34.51
CA ASP A 159 -0.77 -37.64 35.85
C ASP A 159 -0.14 -39.05 35.74
N LEU A 160 0.62 -39.49 36.77
CA LEU A 160 0.39 -40.75 37.50
C LEU A 160 1.55 -41.03 38.49
N GLU A 161 1.21 -40.81 39.76
CA GLU A 161 1.60 -41.53 41.00
C GLU A 161 3.08 -41.81 41.37
N GLU A 162 3.49 -41.18 42.48
CA GLU A 162 4.49 -41.66 43.46
C GLU A 162 3.92 -42.88 44.24
N PRO A 163 4.72 -43.75 44.92
CA PRO A 163 5.51 -43.26 46.07
C PRO A 163 6.80 -44.02 46.46
N GLU A 164 7.55 -43.33 47.33
CA GLU A 164 8.42 -43.83 48.42
C GLU A 164 9.94 -44.04 48.21
N ALA A 165 10.66 -43.08 48.78
CA ALA A 165 11.73 -43.24 49.77
C ALA A 165 12.97 -44.11 49.46
N ARG A 166 14.14 -43.44 49.36
CA ARG A 166 15.24 -43.60 50.34
C ARG A 166 16.42 -42.67 50.06
N SER A 167 16.79 -41.95 51.10
CA SER A 167 18.03 -41.19 51.24
C SER A 167 19.26 -42.07 51.01
N ILE A 168 20.30 -41.58 50.32
CA ILE A 168 21.73 -41.85 50.61
C ILE A 168 22.66 -40.94 49.76
N LYS A 169 23.41 -40.10 50.50
CA LYS A 169 24.82 -39.67 50.36
C LYS A 169 25.31 -38.87 49.14
N ARG A 170 25.78 -37.66 49.49
CA ARG A 170 26.84 -36.87 48.85
C ARG A 170 28.14 -37.67 48.69
N ARG A 171 28.78 -37.55 47.51
CA ARG A 171 30.25 -37.56 47.24
C ARG A 171 30.45 -36.62 46.02
N LYS A 172 31.08 -35.46 46.19
CA LYS A 172 32.49 -35.14 45.87
C LYS A 172 32.94 -35.68 44.50
N GLU A 173 33.11 -34.82 43.49
CA GLU A 173 34.26 -33.93 43.17
C GLU A 173 35.19 -34.64 42.16
N ASP A 174 35.81 -33.83 41.29
CA ASP A 174 36.87 -34.16 40.32
C ASP A 174 36.36 -34.77 38.99
N ASP A 175 36.69 -34.29 37.77
CA ASP A 175 37.98 -33.81 37.31
C ASP A 175 37.90 -32.87 36.09
N LEU A 176 38.89 -31.98 36.03
CA LEU A 176 39.31 -31.12 34.92
C LEU A 176 39.83 -31.92 33.72
N LYS A 177 39.56 -31.48 32.48
CA LYS A 177 40.64 -31.21 31.49
C LYS A 177 40.13 -30.51 30.22
N ALA A 178 40.57 -29.26 30.03
CA ALA A 178 40.88 -28.72 28.71
C ALA A 178 42.22 -29.32 28.21
N PRO A 179 42.52 -29.24 26.91
CA PRO A 179 43.64 -28.36 26.58
C PRO A 179 43.45 -27.52 25.30
N GLU A 180 43.86 -26.25 25.41
CA GLU A 180 44.67 -25.47 24.45
C GLU A 180 45.63 -26.35 23.62
N VAL A 181 46.14 -26.04 22.44
CA VAL A 181 46.29 -24.89 21.54
C VAL A 181 46.77 -25.54 20.21
N HIS A 182 46.61 -24.89 19.06
CA HIS A 182 47.75 -24.74 18.14
C HIS A 182 47.51 -23.61 17.14
N HIS A 183 48.30 -22.57 17.36
CA HIS A 183 48.67 -21.50 16.46
C HIS A 183 49.33 -22.09 15.19
N VAL A 184 48.89 -21.68 14.00
CA VAL A 184 49.74 -21.67 12.80
C VAL A 184 49.46 -20.39 12.04
N GLU A 185 50.49 -19.55 12.01
CA GLU A 185 50.62 -18.32 11.25
C GLU A 185 51.42 -18.65 9.98
N SER A 186 50.95 -18.23 8.79
CA SER A 186 51.82 -18.04 7.61
C SER A 186 51.13 -17.22 6.51
N THR A 187 51.40 -15.91 6.54
CA THR A 187 51.91 -15.05 5.44
C THR A 187 51.60 -15.35 3.95
N LYS A 188 51.10 -14.31 3.25
CA LYS A 188 51.47 -13.77 1.90
C LYS A 188 50.36 -12.74 1.51
N LYS A 189 50.56 -11.41 1.40
CA LYS A 189 51.37 -10.57 0.47
C LYS A 189 51.36 -11.11 -0.96
N ASP A 190 51.11 -10.38 -2.03
CA ASP A 190 50.65 -9.03 -2.39
C ASP A 190 50.09 -9.23 -3.83
N ASP A 191 49.22 -8.37 -4.36
CA ASP A 191 49.41 -7.80 -5.72
C ASP A 191 48.22 -6.93 -6.18
N LEU A 192 48.60 -6.00 -7.03
CA LEU A 192 48.09 -4.66 -7.27
C LEU A 192 47.76 -4.52 -8.76
N ALA A 193 46.57 -4.02 -9.12
CA ALA A 193 46.28 -3.30 -10.37
C ALA A 193 44.85 -2.71 -10.26
N LYS A 194 44.61 -1.41 -10.05
CA LYS A 194 44.72 -0.26 -10.98
C LYS A 194 44.18 -0.55 -12.39
N LEU A 195 43.11 0.18 -12.76
CA LEU A 195 42.83 0.87 -14.03
C LEU A 195 41.38 1.42 -13.91
N GLU A 196 41.23 2.70 -13.52
CA GLU A 196 41.14 3.89 -14.38
C GLU A 196 39.68 4.30 -14.65
N GLU A 197 39.29 5.40 -14.00
CA GLU A 197 38.16 6.23 -14.38
C GLU A 197 38.48 6.96 -15.70
N HIS A 198 37.50 7.07 -16.59
CA HIS A 198 37.37 8.28 -17.41
C HIS A 198 35.89 8.68 -17.57
N PRO A 199 35.57 9.98 -17.32
CA PRO A 199 34.26 10.59 -17.58
C PRO A 199 34.18 11.07 -19.04
N ILE A 200 33.09 11.80 -19.40
CA ILE A 200 32.79 12.58 -20.64
C ILE A 200 31.45 12.07 -21.24
N GLU A 201 30.43 12.85 -21.58
CA GLU A 201 30.18 14.30 -21.62
C GLU A 201 28.66 14.56 -21.64
N LYS A 202 28.26 15.74 -21.15
CA LYS A 202 26.95 16.34 -21.41
C LYS A 202 26.96 17.00 -22.78
N THR A 203 25.90 16.81 -23.57
CA THR A 203 25.53 17.75 -24.63
C THR A 203 24.08 18.21 -24.43
N LYS A 204 23.95 19.47 -24.00
CA LYS A 204 22.79 20.33 -24.23
C LYS A 204 23.13 21.22 -25.42
N LYS A 205 22.26 21.25 -26.43
CA LYS A 205 22.04 22.30 -27.44
C LYS A 205 20.79 21.87 -28.22
N ASP A 206 19.91 22.71 -28.72
CA ASP A 206 19.64 24.13 -28.58
C ASP A 206 18.21 24.32 -29.16
N LEU A 207 17.44 25.17 -28.49
CA LEU A 207 16.57 26.21 -29.06
C LEU A 207 16.14 26.11 -30.54
N ASN A 208 14.82 26.08 -30.77
CA ASN A 208 14.15 27.05 -31.65
C ASN A 208 12.62 27.03 -31.51
N GLU A 209 12.07 28.06 -30.84
CA GLU A 209 10.78 28.65 -31.18
C GLU A 209 11.00 29.77 -32.21
N PRO A 210 9.99 30.08 -33.05
CA PRO A 210 9.72 31.49 -33.29
C PRO A 210 8.24 31.87 -33.11
N LYS A 211 8.05 32.80 -32.18
CA LYS A 211 7.26 34.05 -32.21
C LYS A 211 5.92 34.11 -32.99
N LYS A 212 4.92 34.46 -32.18
CA LYS A 212 3.67 35.20 -32.44
C LYS A 212 3.74 36.23 -33.58
N THR A 213 2.65 36.31 -34.35
CA THR A 213 2.13 37.56 -34.93
C THR A 213 0.69 37.79 -34.47
N SER A 214 0.41 39.05 -34.16
CA SER A 214 -0.85 39.61 -33.67
C SER A 214 -1.57 40.36 -34.79
N SER A 215 -2.90 40.26 -34.82
CA SER A 215 -3.94 41.20 -35.31
C SER A 215 -5.11 40.36 -35.85
N SER A 216 -6.39 40.64 -35.62
CA SER A 216 -7.05 41.93 -35.52
C SER A 216 -8.29 41.92 -34.61
N THR A 217 -8.50 43.09 -34.02
CA THR A 217 -9.74 43.77 -33.62
C THR A 217 -11.07 43.29 -34.22
N GLY A 218 -12.13 43.22 -33.40
CA GLY A 218 -13.50 43.08 -33.90
C GLY A 218 -14.62 42.97 -32.86
N LYS A 219 -14.81 44.01 -32.04
CA LYS A 219 -15.96 44.19 -31.14
C LYS A 219 -17.27 44.36 -31.92
N LYS A 220 -18.35 43.64 -31.57
CA LYS A 220 -19.71 44.19 -31.39
C LYS A 220 -20.71 43.16 -30.87
N ARG A 221 -21.31 43.49 -29.73
CA ARG A 221 -22.59 42.96 -29.25
C ARG A 221 -23.71 43.53 -30.13
N LYS A 222 -24.76 42.75 -30.39
CA LYS A 222 -26.12 43.29 -30.53
C LYS A 222 -27.16 42.26 -30.08
N ILE A 223 -28.03 42.75 -29.23
CA ILE A 223 -29.25 42.16 -28.70
C ILE A 223 -30.38 42.60 -29.63
N SER A 224 -31.29 41.69 -29.97
CA SER A 224 -32.66 41.95 -30.45
C SER A 224 -33.38 40.59 -30.44
N GLU A 225 -34.20 40.30 -29.44
CA GLU A 225 -35.64 40.61 -29.34
C GLU A 225 -36.56 39.59 -30.03
N PHE A 226 -37.43 39.00 -29.20
CA PHE A 226 -38.80 38.53 -29.42
C PHE A 226 -39.15 37.69 -30.66
N PHE A 227 -39.56 36.44 -30.41
CA PHE A 227 -40.86 35.93 -30.89
C PHE A 227 -41.33 34.75 -30.02
N THR A 228 -42.50 34.89 -29.40
CA THR A 228 -43.28 33.85 -28.69
C THR A 228 -44.18 33.07 -29.67
N PRO A 229 -44.71 31.90 -29.28
CA PRO A 229 -45.17 30.88 -30.20
C PRO A 229 -46.64 31.04 -30.61
N SER A 230 -46.99 30.56 -31.81
CA SER A 230 -48.39 30.36 -32.22
C SER A 230 -48.81 28.92 -31.95
N ASN A 231 -49.88 28.79 -31.17
CA ASN A 231 -50.66 27.57 -30.99
C ASN A 231 -51.23 27.09 -32.33
N ALA A 232 -51.42 25.77 -32.45
CA ALA A 232 -52.39 25.17 -33.34
C ALA A 232 -53.07 24.01 -32.61
N THR A 233 -54.35 24.20 -32.30
CA THR A 233 -55.30 23.16 -31.89
C THR A 233 -56.26 22.93 -33.05
N LYS A 234 -56.33 21.70 -33.53
CA LYS A 234 -57.58 20.96 -33.78
C LYS A 234 -57.24 19.49 -34.04
#